data_AF-A0AB39HQ58-F1
#
_entry.id   AF-A0AB39HQ58-F1
#
_cell.length_a   1.000
_cell.length_b   1.000
_cell.length_c   1.000
_cell.angle_alpha   90.00
_cell.angle_beta   90.00
_cell.angle_gamma   90.00
#
_symmetry.space_group_name_H-M   'P 1'
#
loop_
_entity.id
_entity.type
_entity.pdbx_description
1 polymer ?
#
loop_
_entity_poly.entity_id
_entity_poly.type
_entity_poly.pdbx_seq_one_letter_code
_entity_poly.pdbx_strand_id
1 'polypeptide(L)'
;MSKKNIHAAGQLNKNFSPYFYQSYTLPQQVKARFPKLNITYPTPAFTREEGHFTTQEELMKFLYELSADTEHMQLEIIGNSLEGREIPMVIFTTNKDEEEMKDKPTVWLQANVHGHEPASGESALVIIHQLAKEALGEEILPYVNVVVVPRINPDSVFYHEQKSPLRINGNRDHVQLEMPELQALHQAYNRFEAEVVIDAHEYDADIAYPHVGKEGALKYHDLLILSGKNLNIPAEIRLKSDEWFLPDVFSALDAEGISNGTYFTVSHTENNEVVVHEGGGDIGIGRNAFALKPSFCFLTESLGISIGRENFLRRVTSQVITHTSILRTTKKYAAEIKTLIAEAKLELVDQAAHGEENRSIVLQSEAQEMEGLTVEAVDIATGDVIEIPVTYYDETEAVPTLERKLPNAYLLPPAYQWLIERLVMQGVVVDRLVEEEVLTVECYDVHKISGKCEQLNIETEIVEREVRFPKGSYVISCAQRAGSLIALALEPESSYSFVSKNYFHVEAGEEVPIYRYLGETHTL
;
A
#
# COMPACT_ATOMS: atom_id res chain seq x y z
N MET A 1 -25.88 5.59 -6.67
CA MET A 1 -24.78 4.98 -7.45
C MET A 1 -25.32 3.73 -8.15
N SER A 2 -25.35 3.73 -9.49
CA SER A 2 -25.57 2.51 -10.26
C SER A 2 -24.56 1.47 -9.79
N LYS A 3 -25.01 0.27 -9.37
CA LYS A 3 -24.10 -0.86 -9.11
C LYS A 3 -23.31 -1.09 -10.39
N LYS A 4 -22.08 -0.57 -10.50
CA LYS A 4 -21.19 -0.92 -11.61
C LYS A 4 -21.06 -2.45 -11.54
N ASN A 5 -21.40 -3.13 -12.63
CA ASN A 5 -21.23 -4.56 -12.72
C ASN A 5 -19.72 -4.80 -12.68
N ILE A 6 -19.24 -5.46 -11.62
CA ILE A 6 -17.87 -5.98 -11.54
C ILE A 6 -17.83 -7.20 -12.46
N HIS A 7 -16.87 -7.24 -13.37
CA HIS A 7 -16.79 -8.25 -14.41
C HIS A 7 -15.91 -9.43 -14.01
N ALA A 8 -16.21 -10.58 -14.61
CA ALA A 8 -15.42 -11.80 -14.54
C ALA A 8 -15.50 -12.54 -15.89
N ALA A 9 -14.55 -13.44 -16.15
CA ALA A 9 -14.54 -14.30 -17.31
C ALA A 9 -15.88 -15.06 -17.43
N GLY A 10 -16.45 -15.04 -18.64
CA GLY A 10 -17.76 -15.63 -18.92
C GLY A 10 -18.97 -14.72 -18.64
N GLN A 11 -18.79 -13.52 -18.09
CA GLN A 11 -19.88 -12.55 -17.84
C GLN A 11 -19.94 -11.40 -18.86
N LEU A 12 -19.05 -11.41 -19.85
CA LEU A 12 -18.91 -10.32 -20.82
C LEU A 12 -19.98 -10.39 -21.91
N ASN A 13 -20.52 -9.23 -22.26
CA ASN A 13 -21.42 -9.10 -23.41
C ASN A 13 -20.63 -8.65 -24.65
N LYS A 14 -21.29 -8.66 -25.82
CA LYS A 14 -20.67 -8.31 -27.12
C LYS A 14 -20.15 -6.86 -27.22
N ASN A 15 -20.52 -5.98 -26.30
CA ASN A 15 -20.14 -4.57 -26.30
C ASN A 15 -19.02 -4.26 -25.30
N PHE A 16 -18.52 -5.27 -24.56
CA PHE A 16 -17.38 -5.09 -23.67
C PHE A 16 -16.09 -4.93 -24.49
N SER A 17 -15.28 -3.95 -24.11
CA SER A 17 -14.00 -3.65 -24.76
C SER A 17 -12.90 -3.67 -23.68
N PRO A 18 -12.01 -4.67 -23.68
CA PRO A 18 -10.99 -4.81 -22.63
C PRO A 18 -9.94 -3.71 -22.73
N TYR A 19 -9.38 -3.26 -21.60
CA TYR A 19 -8.37 -2.20 -21.58
C TYR A 19 -8.83 -0.85 -22.18
N PHE A 20 -10.12 -0.71 -22.51
CA PHE A 20 -10.69 0.48 -23.12
C PHE A 20 -11.47 1.31 -22.12
N TYR A 21 -11.51 2.62 -22.37
CA TYR A 21 -11.97 3.65 -21.44
C TYR A 21 -13.24 4.37 -21.93
N GLN A 22 -13.86 5.15 -21.04
CA GLN A 22 -14.90 6.13 -21.43
C GLN A 22 -14.25 7.40 -22.00
N SER A 23 -14.62 7.80 -23.22
CA SER A 23 -14.15 9.07 -23.77
C SER A 23 -14.47 10.24 -22.83
N TYR A 24 -13.43 10.88 -22.32
CA TYR A 24 -13.50 12.07 -21.48
C TYR A 24 -12.69 13.19 -22.13
N THR A 25 -13.08 14.43 -21.87
CA THR A 25 -12.32 15.59 -22.32
C THR A 25 -12.45 16.66 -21.25
N LEU A 26 -11.32 17.17 -20.76
CA LEU A 26 -11.34 18.27 -19.80
C LEU A 26 -12.06 19.49 -20.39
N PRO A 27 -12.77 20.28 -19.58
CA PRO A 27 -13.27 21.58 -20.01
C PRO A 27 -12.14 22.43 -20.60
N GLN A 28 -12.41 23.13 -21.70
CA GLN A 28 -11.37 23.82 -22.47
C GLN A 28 -10.59 24.85 -21.65
N GLN A 29 -11.27 25.54 -20.74
CA GLN A 29 -10.69 26.48 -19.78
C GLN A 29 -9.73 25.82 -18.77
N VAL A 30 -10.00 24.56 -18.39
CA VAL A 30 -9.15 23.80 -17.44
C VAL A 30 -7.92 23.24 -18.14
N LYS A 31 -8.00 22.90 -19.44
CA LYS A 31 -6.87 22.31 -20.18
C LYS A 31 -5.59 23.12 -20.13
N ALA A 32 -5.68 24.44 -20.00
CA ALA A 32 -4.50 25.31 -19.90
C ALA A 32 -3.65 25.03 -18.65
N ARG A 33 -4.22 24.42 -17.61
CA ARG A 33 -3.51 24.04 -16.38
C ARG A 33 -2.67 22.76 -16.52
N PHE A 34 -2.94 21.97 -17.55
CA PHE A 34 -2.26 20.70 -17.79
C PHE A 34 -1.58 20.74 -19.16
N PRO A 35 -0.53 21.55 -19.34
CA PRO A 35 0.14 21.67 -20.62
C PRO A 35 0.71 20.33 -21.08
N LYS A 36 0.64 20.07 -22.39
CA LYS A 36 1.24 18.89 -22.99
C LYS A 36 2.75 18.91 -22.80
N LEU A 37 3.29 17.80 -22.34
CA LEU A 37 4.72 17.58 -22.24
C LEU A 37 5.30 17.21 -23.61
N ASN A 38 6.52 17.66 -23.88
CA ASN A 38 7.26 17.30 -25.10
C ASN A 38 8.27 16.18 -24.80
N ILE A 39 7.75 15.05 -24.34
CA ILE A 39 8.52 13.86 -23.95
C ILE A 39 7.88 12.64 -24.62
N THR A 40 8.68 11.63 -24.95
CA THR A 40 8.20 10.35 -25.49
C THR A 40 8.83 9.21 -24.71
N TYR A 41 8.02 8.24 -24.29
CA TYR A 41 8.51 7.01 -23.68
C TYR A 41 8.42 5.83 -24.64
N PRO A 42 9.40 4.92 -24.64
CA PRO A 42 9.42 3.74 -25.50
C PRO A 42 8.62 2.56 -24.91
N THR A 43 7.53 2.83 -24.21
CA THR A 43 6.67 1.81 -23.60
C THR A 43 5.46 1.50 -24.49
N PRO A 44 4.75 0.38 -24.26
CA PRO A 44 3.72 -0.08 -25.18
C PRO A 44 2.55 0.92 -25.37
N ALA A 45 2.20 1.73 -24.37
CA ALA A 45 1.09 2.69 -24.49
C ALA A 45 1.42 3.98 -25.27
N PHE A 46 2.69 4.21 -25.61
CA PHE A 46 3.16 5.41 -26.33
C PHE A 46 3.84 5.11 -27.67
N THR A 47 4.19 3.85 -27.94
CA THR A 47 4.81 3.41 -29.20
C THR A 47 3.78 2.95 -30.25
N ARG A 48 2.49 2.99 -29.92
CA ARG A 48 1.38 2.58 -30.79
C ARG A 48 0.43 3.74 -31.08
N GLU A 49 -0.25 3.66 -32.21
CA GLU A 49 -1.31 4.62 -32.60
C GLU A 49 -2.70 4.26 -32.02
N GLU A 50 -2.85 3.08 -31.39
CA GLU A 50 -4.15 2.53 -30.97
C GLU A 50 -4.52 2.94 -29.53
N GLY A 51 -5.80 3.30 -29.34
CA GLY A 51 -6.32 4.00 -28.17
C GLY A 51 -6.53 3.18 -26.89
N HIS A 52 -5.98 1.98 -26.74
CA HIS A 52 -6.06 1.22 -25.48
C HIS A 52 -4.91 1.56 -24.53
N PHE A 53 -5.02 1.15 -23.26
CA PHE A 53 -3.86 1.06 -22.36
C PHE A 53 -3.10 -0.24 -22.61
N THR A 54 -1.82 -0.30 -22.21
CA THR A 54 -0.98 -1.48 -22.37
C THR A 54 -1.70 -2.76 -21.92
N THR A 55 -1.92 -3.69 -22.85
CA THR A 55 -2.54 -4.99 -22.56
C THR A 55 -1.59 -5.92 -21.79
N GLN A 56 -2.06 -7.10 -21.37
CA GLN A 56 -1.20 -8.07 -20.70
C GLN A 56 -0.13 -8.63 -21.65
N GLU A 57 -0.52 -8.96 -22.87
CA GLU A 57 0.37 -9.53 -23.88
C GLU A 57 1.46 -8.54 -24.28
N GLU A 58 1.11 -7.27 -24.39
CA GLU A 58 2.04 -6.20 -24.72
C GLU A 58 3.04 -5.92 -23.59
N LEU A 59 2.56 -5.93 -22.33
CA LEU A 59 3.42 -5.82 -21.15
C LEU A 59 4.42 -6.98 -21.10
N MET A 60 3.94 -8.22 -21.21
CA MET A 60 4.81 -9.39 -21.16
C MET A 60 5.82 -9.40 -22.30
N LYS A 61 5.39 -9.08 -23.53
CA LYS A 61 6.28 -8.96 -24.68
C LYS A 61 7.39 -7.94 -24.42
N PHE A 62 7.04 -6.77 -23.93
CA PHE A 62 7.99 -5.71 -23.59
C PHE A 62 9.04 -6.18 -22.57
N LEU A 63 8.60 -6.85 -21.49
CA LEU A 63 9.52 -7.36 -20.47
C LEU A 63 10.44 -8.48 -21.00
N TYR A 64 9.92 -9.41 -21.81
CA TYR A 64 10.74 -10.47 -22.40
C TYR A 64 11.79 -9.93 -23.36
N GLU A 65 11.42 -8.96 -24.22
CA GLU A 65 12.37 -8.32 -25.14
C GLU A 65 13.48 -7.56 -24.37
N LEU A 66 13.12 -6.87 -23.29
CA LEU A 66 14.08 -6.09 -22.50
C LEU A 66 15.04 -6.96 -21.68
N SER A 67 14.52 -8.01 -21.04
CA SER A 67 15.31 -8.93 -20.21
C SER A 67 16.31 -9.78 -21.01
N ALA A 68 16.03 -10.08 -22.27
CA ALA A 68 16.95 -10.83 -23.14
C ALA A 68 18.25 -10.07 -23.47
N ASP A 69 18.28 -8.75 -23.28
CA ASP A 69 19.35 -7.86 -23.74
C ASP A 69 19.91 -6.97 -22.60
N THR A 70 19.69 -7.33 -21.34
CA THR A 70 20.06 -6.47 -20.20
C THR A 70 20.78 -7.28 -19.10
N GLU A 71 22.06 -7.00 -18.89
CA GLU A 71 22.94 -7.77 -17.98
C GLU A 71 22.48 -7.77 -16.52
N HIS A 72 21.91 -6.65 -16.05
CA HIS A 72 21.52 -6.46 -14.64
C HIS A 72 20.02 -6.63 -14.39
N MET A 73 19.26 -7.20 -15.33
CA MET A 73 17.82 -7.37 -15.24
C MET A 73 17.45 -8.85 -15.17
N GLN A 74 16.63 -9.22 -14.20
CA GLN A 74 16.02 -10.55 -14.10
C GLN A 74 14.50 -10.42 -14.15
N LEU A 75 13.84 -11.30 -14.91
CA LEU A 75 12.39 -11.34 -15.01
C LEU A 75 11.88 -12.66 -14.40
N GLU A 76 10.97 -12.56 -13.45
CA GLU A 76 10.33 -13.69 -12.79
C GLU A 76 8.80 -13.59 -12.86
N ILE A 77 8.11 -14.73 -12.84
CA ILE A 77 6.67 -14.78 -12.67
C ILE A 77 6.39 -15.22 -11.23
N ILE A 78 5.81 -14.33 -10.43
CA ILE A 78 5.60 -14.58 -8.99
C ILE A 78 4.28 -15.29 -8.71
N GLY A 79 3.36 -15.30 -9.67
CA GLY A 79 2.05 -15.93 -9.53
C GLY A 79 1.18 -15.72 -10.76
N ASN A 80 -0.09 -16.11 -10.62
CA ASN A 80 -1.12 -15.90 -11.62
C ASN A 80 -2.34 -15.26 -10.94
N SER A 81 -3.06 -14.44 -11.69
CA SER A 81 -4.34 -13.88 -11.26
C SER A 81 -5.44 -14.94 -11.18
N LEU A 82 -6.61 -14.54 -10.67
CA LEU A 82 -7.82 -15.37 -10.61
C LEU A 82 -8.20 -15.98 -11.97
N GLU A 83 -7.94 -15.29 -13.08
CA GLU A 83 -8.20 -15.75 -14.44
C GLU A 83 -6.96 -16.28 -15.16
N GLY A 84 -5.87 -16.53 -14.44
CA GLY A 84 -4.68 -17.22 -14.95
C GLY A 84 -3.71 -16.34 -15.74
N ARG A 85 -3.76 -15.01 -15.58
CA ARG A 85 -2.79 -14.09 -16.20
C ARG A 85 -1.55 -13.99 -15.30
N GLU A 86 -0.37 -14.09 -15.91
CA GLU A 86 0.91 -14.04 -15.20
C GLU A 86 1.13 -12.69 -14.49
N ILE A 87 1.74 -12.74 -13.30
CA ILE A 87 2.14 -11.56 -12.53
C ILE A 87 3.66 -11.46 -12.60
N PRO A 88 4.22 -10.53 -13.41
CA PRO A 88 5.66 -10.40 -13.56
C PRO A 88 6.29 -9.55 -12.44
N MET A 89 7.49 -9.93 -12.06
CA MET A 89 8.40 -9.16 -11.20
C MET A 89 9.73 -9.00 -11.93
N VAL A 90 10.28 -7.79 -11.92
CA VAL A 90 11.58 -7.45 -12.51
C VAL A 90 12.55 -7.06 -11.42
N ILE A 91 13.72 -7.69 -11.38
CA ILE A 91 14.78 -7.40 -10.41
C ILE A 91 15.94 -6.75 -11.16
N PHE A 92 16.36 -5.57 -10.69
CA PHE A 92 17.57 -4.91 -11.13
C PHE A 92 18.62 -4.90 -10.03
N THR A 93 19.76 -5.54 -10.29
CA THR A 93 20.90 -5.55 -9.37
C THR A 93 22.23 -5.82 -10.08
N THR A 94 23.30 -5.26 -9.52
CA THR A 94 24.69 -5.59 -9.87
C THR A 94 25.27 -6.73 -9.01
N ASN A 95 24.53 -7.20 -8.01
CA ASN A 95 24.92 -8.33 -7.16
C ASN A 95 24.64 -9.66 -7.88
N LYS A 96 25.34 -10.71 -7.45
CA LYS A 96 25.24 -12.03 -8.10
C LYS A 96 24.03 -12.84 -7.67
N ASP A 97 23.56 -12.62 -6.44
CA ASP A 97 22.44 -13.32 -5.82
C ASP A 97 21.72 -12.45 -4.78
N GLU A 98 20.60 -12.96 -4.27
CA GLU A 98 19.75 -12.28 -3.28
C GLU A 98 20.43 -12.07 -1.92
N GLU A 99 21.43 -12.88 -1.55
CA GLU A 99 22.13 -12.70 -0.28
C GLU A 99 23.04 -11.47 -0.35
N GLU A 100 23.80 -11.34 -1.44
CA GLU A 100 24.63 -10.16 -1.71
C GLU A 100 23.78 -8.88 -1.90
N MET A 101 22.51 -8.98 -2.33
CA MET A 101 21.63 -7.81 -2.43
C MET A 101 21.45 -7.10 -1.09
N LYS A 102 21.61 -7.77 0.05
CA LYS A 102 21.47 -7.17 1.38
C LYS A 102 22.53 -6.10 1.70
N ASP A 103 23.62 -6.02 0.92
CA ASP A 103 24.67 -5.01 1.10
C ASP A 103 24.23 -3.59 0.72
N LYS A 104 23.19 -3.47 -0.11
CA LYS A 104 22.62 -2.19 -0.56
C LYS A 104 21.15 -2.10 -0.13
N PRO A 105 20.58 -0.89 -0.01
CA PRO A 105 19.14 -0.75 0.12
C PRO A 105 18.44 -1.28 -1.13
N THR A 106 17.28 -1.89 -0.93
CA THR A 106 16.38 -2.33 -1.99
C THR A 106 15.14 -1.44 -2.02
N VAL A 107 14.81 -0.95 -3.22
CA VAL A 107 13.57 -0.22 -3.51
C VAL A 107 12.60 -1.18 -4.18
N TRP A 108 11.41 -1.34 -3.61
CA TRP A 108 10.29 -2.08 -4.18
C TRP A 108 9.29 -1.12 -4.80
N LEU A 109 9.05 -1.21 -6.10
CA LEU A 109 8.02 -0.45 -6.81
C LEU A 109 6.89 -1.38 -7.24
N GLN A 110 5.67 -1.10 -6.81
CA GLN A 110 4.49 -1.86 -7.21
C GLN A 110 3.42 -0.96 -7.83
N ALA A 111 2.70 -1.52 -8.81
CA ALA A 111 1.68 -0.79 -9.56
C ALA A 111 0.49 -1.67 -9.97
N ASN A 112 -0.60 -1.02 -10.38
CA ASN A 112 -1.86 -1.64 -10.81
C ASN A 112 -2.40 -2.70 -9.83
N VAL A 113 -2.41 -2.41 -8.52
CA VAL A 113 -3.27 -3.17 -7.59
C VAL A 113 -4.75 -2.93 -7.91
N HIS A 114 -5.08 -1.71 -8.35
CA HIS A 114 -6.32 -1.37 -9.00
C HIS A 114 -6.12 -1.30 -10.53
N GLY A 115 -7.06 -1.84 -11.29
CA GLY A 115 -6.95 -1.93 -12.74
C GLY A 115 -7.36 -0.67 -13.51
N HIS A 116 -8.18 0.17 -12.91
CA HIS A 116 -8.62 1.45 -13.47
C HIS A 116 -7.61 2.61 -13.35
N GLU A 117 -6.37 2.31 -12.95
CA GLU A 117 -5.29 3.27 -12.70
C GLU A 117 -4.09 3.02 -13.63
N PRO A 118 -4.28 3.12 -14.96
CA PRO A 118 -3.29 2.71 -15.95
C PRO A 118 -1.95 3.47 -15.89
N ALA A 119 -1.92 4.71 -15.38
CA ALA A 119 -0.67 5.47 -15.37
C ALA A 119 0.36 4.90 -14.39
N SER A 120 -0.09 4.22 -13.32
CA SER A 120 0.84 3.55 -12.39
C SER A 120 1.56 2.38 -13.03
N GLY A 121 0.84 1.52 -13.76
CA GLY A 121 1.47 0.42 -14.48
C GLY A 121 2.41 0.90 -15.58
N GLU A 122 2.00 1.91 -16.34
CA GLU A 122 2.82 2.43 -17.43
C GLU A 122 4.08 3.16 -16.91
N SER A 123 3.98 3.91 -15.80
CA SER A 123 5.13 4.56 -15.17
C SER A 123 6.15 3.53 -14.65
N ALA A 124 5.69 2.40 -14.11
CA ALA A 124 6.57 1.30 -13.73
C ALA A 124 7.30 0.70 -14.94
N LEU A 125 6.65 0.57 -16.10
CA LEU A 125 7.32 0.13 -17.35
C LEU A 125 8.35 1.15 -17.84
N VAL A 126 8.10 2.45 -17.67
CA VAL A 126 9.10 3.48 -17.98
C VAL A 126 10.32 3.35 -17.06
N ILE A 127 10.11 3.18 -15.75
CA ILE A 127 11.23 2.98 -14.80
C ILE A 127 12.04 1.73 -15.15
N ILE A 128 11.37 0.62 -15.48
CA ILE A 128 12.02 -0.60 -15.97
C ILE A 128 12.86 -0.31 -17.22
N HIS A 129 12.33 0.43 -18.20
CA HIS A 129 13.09 0.83 -19.39
C HIS A 129 14.33 1.66 -19.03
N GLN A 130 14.15 2.68 -18.19
CA GLN A 130 15.20 3.62 -17.84
C GLN A 130 16.35 2.95 -17.09
N LEU A 131 16.03 2.01 -16.20
CA LEU A 131 17.03 1.20 -15.49
C LEU A 131 17.76 0.23 -16.43
N ALA A 132 17.09 -0.29 -17.46
CA ALA A 132 17.67 -1.25 -18.39
C ALA A 132 18.51 -0.63 -19.51
N LYS A 133 18.09 0.54 -20.03
CA LYS A 133 18.58 1.07 -21.31
C LYS A 133 19.02 2.54 -21.27
N GLU A 134 18.82 3.23 -20.16
CA GLU A 134 19.17 4.65 -20.02
C GLU A 134 20.13 4.89 -18.86
N ALA A 135 20.55 6.14 -18.68
CA ALA A 135 21.53 6.53 -17.68
C ALA A 135 21.09 6.24 -16.23
N LEU A 136 19.78 6.03 -15.99
CA LEU A 136 19.27 5.75 -14.66
C LEU A 136 19.83 4.44 -14.10
N GLY A 137 20.02 3.41 -14.93
CA GLY A 137 20.63 2.15 -14.48
C GLY A 137 22.05 2.33 -13.94
N GLU A 138 22.90 2.99 -14.72
CA GLU A 138 24.28 3.32 -14.33
C GLU A 138 24.33 4.26 -13.11
N GLU A 139 23.35 5.16 -12.99
CA GLU A 139 23.24 6.09 -11.88
C GLU A 139 22.89 5.38 -10.56
N ILE A 140 21.95 4.43 -10.58
CA ILE A 140 21.27 3.89 -9.39
C ILE A 140 21.83 2.54 -8.95
N LEU A 141 22.01 1.59 -9.87
CA LEU A 141 22.29 0.18 -9.53
C LEU A 141 23.61 -0.09 -8.79
N PRO A 142 24.65 0.76 -8.87
CA PRO A 142 25.83 0.63 -7.99
C PRO A 142 25.52 0.82 -6.50
N TYR A 143 24.42 1.49 -6.15
CA TYR A 143 24.10 1.90 -4.78
C TYR A 143 22.78 1.32 -4.25
N VAL A 144 21.86 0.94 -5.14
CA VAL A 144 20.50 0.54 -4.78
C VAL A 144 20.09 -0.65 -5.65
N ASN A 145 19.41 -1.64 -5.07
CA ASN A 145 18.69 -2.66 -5.85
C ASN A 145 17.27 -2.18 -6.12
N VAL A 146 16.72 -2.50 -7.29
CA VAL A 146 15.33 -2.11 -7.61
C VAL A 146 14.53 -3.34 -8.01
N VAL A 147 13.43 -3.59 -7.32
CA VAL A 147 12.48 -4.66 -7.63
C VAL A 147 11.16 -4.02 -8.04
N VAL A 148 10.63 -4.40 -9.21
CA VAL A 148 9.44 -3.78 -9.80
C VAL A 148 8.39 -4.84 -10.09
N VAL A 149 7.17 -4.68 -9.55
CA VAL A 149 5.97 -5.43 -9.93
C VAL A 149 5.05 -4.48 -10.70
N PRO A 150 5.19 -4.37 -12.03
CA PRO A 150 4.49 -3.34 -12.81
C PRO A 150 2.98 -3.58 -12.90
N ARG A 151 2.51 -4.79 -12.58
CA ARG A 151 1.09 -5.14 -12.61
C ARG A 151 0.73 -6.24 -11.64
N ILE A 152 0.14 -5.85 -10.51
CA ILE A 152 -0.36 -6.78 -9.49
C ILE A 152 -1.64 -7.48 -9.96
N ASN A 153 -2.62 -6.72 -10.49
CA ASN A 153 -3.99 -7.21 -10.72
C ASN A 153 -4.36 -7.18 -12.21
N PRO A 154 -3.81 -8.08 -13.04
CA PRO A 154 -4.01 -8.06 -14.48
C PRO A 154 -5.46 -8.27 -14.92
N ASP A 155 -6.28 -8.94 -14.09
CA ASP A 155 -7.71 -9.15 -14.37
C ASP A 155 -8.47 -7.83 -14.24
N SER A 156 -8.27 -7.10 -13.14
CA SER A 156 -8.90 -5.80 -12.98
C SER A 156 -8.43 -4.80 -14.04
N VAL A 157 -7.17 -4.89 -14.50
CA VAL A 157 -6.66 -4.05 -15.61
C VAL A 157 -7.38 -4.38 -16.91
N PHE A 158 -7.61 -5.67 -17.21
CA PHE A 158 -8.39 -6.11 -18.37
C PHE A 158 -9.81 -5.53 -18.34
N TYR A 159 -10.43 -5.48 -17.16
CA TYR A 159 -11.78 -4.92 -16.96
C TYR A 159 -11.84 -3.40 -16.77
N HIS A 160 -10.69 -2.74 -16.56
CA HIS A 160 -10.60 -1.34 -16.13
C HIS A 160 -11.43 -1.07 -14.86
N GLU A 161 -11.26 -1.94 -13.85
CA GLU A 161 -12.01 -1.90 -12.59
C GLU A 161 -11.08 -1.69 -11.38
N GLN A 162 -11.64 -1.15 -10.29
CA GLN A 162 -10.92 -1.02 -9.02
C GLN A 162 -10.80 -2.36 -8.29
N LYS A 163 -11.87 -3.16 -8.34
CA LYS A 163 -12.03 -4.38 -7.56
C LYS A 163 -11.76 -5.60 -8.43
N SER A 164 -11.26 -6.67 -7.81
CA SER A 164 -11.09 -7.97 -8.46
C SER A 164 -12.44 -8.57 -8.89
N PRO A 165 -12.44 -9.63 -9.73
CA PRO A 165 -13.63 -10.41 -10.03
C PRO A 165 -14.38 -10.95 -8.79
N LEU A 166 -13.68 -11.12 -7.65
CA LEU A 166 -14.27 -11.48 -6.35
C LEU A 166 -14.85 -10.28 -5.57
N ARG A 167 -14.84 -9.09 -6.16
CA ARG A 167 -15.32 -7.81 -5.58
C ARG A 167 -14.49 -7.29 -4.41
N ILE A 168 -13.26 -7.80 -4.29
CA ILE A 168 -12.30 -7.42 -3.27
C ILE A 168 -11.52 -6.21 -3.78
N ASN A 169 -11.34 -5.21 -2.91
CA ASN A 169 -10.42 -4.11 -3.18
C ASN A 169 -9.02 -4.58 -2.75
N GLY A 170 -8.09 -4.71 -3.70
CA GLY A 170 -6.73 -5.16 -3.41
C GLY A 170 -6.00 -4.25 -2.42
N ASN A 171 -6.18 -2.93 -2.52
CA ASN A 171 -5.62 -1.99 -1.53
C ASN A 171 -6.41 -1.97 -0.21
N ARG A 172 -7.15 -3.04 0.12
CA ARG A 172 -7.80 -3.31 1.42
C ARG A 172 -7.58 -4.76 1.89
N ASP A 173 -6.72 -5.50 1.20
CA ASP A 173 -6.49 -6.94 1.40
C ASP A 173 -5.02 -7.25 1.74
N HIS A 174 -4.27 -6.27 2.25
CA HIS A 174 -2.87 -6.45 2.67
C HIS A 174 -2.70 -7.12 4.04
N VAL A 175 -3.77 -7.58 4.70
CA VAL A 175 -3.72 -8.38 5.94
C VAL A 175 -4.34 -9.75 5.74
N GLN A 176 -5.59 -9.80 5.26
CA GLN A 176 -6.35 -11.04 5.06
C GLN A 176 -5.80 -11.89 3.91
N LEU A 177 -5.24 -11.26 2.87
CA LEU A 177 -4.66 -11.90 1.69
C LEU A 177 -5.64 -12.87 1.02
N GLU A 178 -6.88 -12.44 0.82
CA GLU A 178 -7.87 -13.20 0.07
C GLU A 178 -7.48 -13.40 -1.39
N MET A 179 -6.95 -12.34 -2.02
CA MET A 179 -6.56 -12.32 -3.41
C MET A 179 -5.27 -13.14 -3.63
N PRO A 180 -5.26 -14.14 -4.54
CA PRO A 180 -4.04 -14.87 -4.87
C PRO A 180 -2.94 -13.95 -5.43
N GLU A 181 -3.32 -12.85 -6.10
CA GLU A 181 -2.40 -11.82 -6.57
C GLU A 181 -1.59 -11.21 -5.41
N LEU A 182 -2.25 -10.89 -4.28
CA LEU A 182 -1.57 -10.32 -3.12
C LEU A 182 -0.84 -11.37 -2.29
N GLN A 183 -1.31 -12.62 -2.26
CA GLN A 183 -0.55 -13.71 -1.65
C GLN A 183 0.81 -13.87 -2.34
N ALA A 184 0.82 -13.92 -3.67
CA ALA A 184 2.04 -13.98 -4.48
C ALA A 184 2.93 -12.75 -4.27
N LEU A 185 2.32 -11.55 -4.22
CA LEU A 185 3.03 -10.29 -4.00
C LEU A 185 3.77 -10.28 -2.66
N HIS A 186 3.10 -10.62 -1.56
CA HIS A 186 3.70 -10.60 -0.22
C HIS A 186 4.77 -11.69 -0.08
N GLN A 187 4.55 -12.88 -0.63
CA GLN A 187 5.56 -13.94 -0.66
C GLN A 187 6.83 -13.49 -1.41
N ALA A 188 6.67 -12.82 -2.56
CA ALA A 188 7.78 -12.25 -3.30
C ALA A 188 8.49 -11.13 -2.53
N TYR A 189 7.73 -10.20 -1.93
CA TYR A 189 8.26 -9.10 -1.13
C TYR A 189 9.15 -9.58 0.02
N ASN A 190 8.75 -10.66 0.70
CA ASN A 190 9.47 -11.18 1.86
C ASN A 190 10.87 -11.74 1.51
N ARG A 191 11.17 -12.01 0.24
CA ARG A 191 12.53 -12.39 -0.21
C ARG A 191 13.51 -11.23 -0.12
N PHE A 192 13.04 -10.03 -0.42
CA PHE A 192 13.89 -8.83 -0.55
C PHE A 192 13.87 -7.95 0.69
N GLU A 193 12.82 -8.07 1.51
CA GLU A 193 12.74 -7.35 2.78
C GLU A 193 12.86 -5.82 2.62
N ALA A 194 12.49 -5.27 1.46
CA ALA A 194 12.89 -3.96 0.95
C ALA A 194 12.83 -2.82 1.99
N GLU A 195 13.85 -1.97 2.00
CA GLU A 195 13.94 -0.81 2.89
C GLU A 195 13.06 0.36 2.43
N VAL A 196 12.79 0.44 1.13
CA VAL A 196 11.96 1.51 0.54
C VAL A 196 10.90 0.88 -0.36
N VAL A 197 9.66 1.34 -0.26
CA VAL A 197 8.51 0.83 -1.00
C VAL A 197 7.76 1.99 -1.65
N ILE A 198 7.42 1.83 -2.91
CA ILE A 198 6.57 2.75 -3.66
C ILE A 198 5.34 2.00 -4.12
N ASP A 199 4.19 2.44 -3.63
CA ASP A 199 2.87 1.94 -3.95
C ASP A 199 2.19 2.95 -4.90
N ALA A 200 2.14 2.61 -6.19
CA ALA A 200 1.74 3.55 -7.25
C ALA A 200 0.28 3.36 -7.66
N HIS A 201 -0.47 4.46 -7.63
CA HIS A 201 -1.92 4.56 -7.82
C HIS A 201 -2.30 5.78 -8.68
N GLU A 202 -3.58 5.95 -8.95
CA GLU A 202 -4.17 7.19 -9.45
C GLU A 202 -5.40 7.57 -8.63
N TYR A 203 -5.70 8.88 -8.54
CA TYR A 203 -6.84 9.37 -7.77
C TYR A 203 -7.91 10.02 -8.64
N ASP A 204 -9.11 10.18 -8.08
CA ASP A 204 -10.31 10.68 -8.77
C ASP A 204 -10.14 12.10 -9.32
N ALA A 205 -10.48 12.27 -10.60
CA ALA A 205 -10.58 13.54 -11.29
C ALA A 205 -12.04 14.04 -11.46
N ASP A 206 -12.97 13.46 -10.71
CA ASP A 206 -14.36 13.90 -10.65
C ASP A 206 -14.50 15.27 -9.94
N ILE A 207 -15.68 15.89 -10.03
CA ILE A 207 -15.98 17.16 -9.36
C ILE A 207 -15.93 16.96 -7.85
N ALA A 208 -14.84 17.43 -7.23
CA ALA A 208 -14.59 17.31 -5.80
C ALA A 208 -15.29 18.38 -4.98
N TYR A 209 -15.56 19.56 -5.56
CA TYR A 209 -16.16 20.71 -4.86
C TYR A 209 -17.38 21.24 -5.62
N PRO A 210 -18.54 20.55 -5.57
CA PRO A 210 -19.71 20.89 -6.39
C PRO A 210 -20.37 22.24 -6.03
N HIS A 211 -20.07 22.79 -4.85
CA HIS A 211 -20.65 24.04 -4.36
C HIS A 211 -19.69 25.24 -4.45
N VAL A 212 -18.53 25.06 -5.08
CA VAL A 212 -17.52 26.10 -5.28
C VAL A 212 -17.59 26.61 -6.71
N GLY A 213 -17.64 27.93 -6.88
CA GLY A 213 -17.77 28.54 -8.20
C GLY A 213 -19.14 28.29 -8.84
N LYS A 214 -19.25 28.60 -10.14
CA LYS A 214 -20.52 28.47 -10.87
C LYS A 214 -20.80 27.04 -11.34
N GLU A 215 -19.75 26.29 -11.67
CA GLU A 215 -19.83 24.95 -12.27
C GLU A 215 -19.21 23.86 -11.38
N GLY A 216 -18.82 24.21 -10.15
CA GLY A 216 -18.01 23.35 -9.29
C GLY A 216 -16.51 23.57 -9.50
N ALA A 217 -15.70 22.89 -8.69
CA ALA A 217 -14.25 22.82 -8.87
C ALA A 217 -13.73 21.37 -8.84
N LEU A 218 -12.62 21.16 -9.56
CA LEU A 218 -11.87 19.90 -9.61
C LEU A 218 -10.68 19.94 -8.64
N LYS A 219 -10.16 18.77 -8.28
CA LYS A 219 -8.82 18.68 -7.68
C LYS A 219 -7.77 19.19 -8.67
N TYR A 220 -6.71 19.81 -8.17
CA TYR A 220 -5.73 20.53 -8.99
C TYR A 220 -4.44 19.76 -9.29
N HIS A 221 -3.86 19.11 -8.30
CA HIS A 221 -2.48 18.61 -8.40
C HIS A 221 -2.33 17.50 -9.44
N ASP A 222 -1.25 17.52 -10.23
CA ASP A 222 -0.94 16.39 -11.11
C ASP A 222 -0.61 15.12 -10.34
N LEU A 223 0.07 15.28 -9.20
CA LEU A 223 0.50 14.16 -8.36
C LEU A 223 0.44 14.52 -6.89
N LEU A 224 -0.11 13.59 -6.11
CA LEU A 224 -0.09 13.61 -4.66
C LEU A 224 0.80 12.46 -4.15
N ILE A 225 1.53 12.71 -3.07
CA ILE A 225 2.39 11.71 -2.41
C ILE A 225 2.14 11.69 -0.91
N LEU A 226 2.28 10.53 -0.27
CA LEU A 226 2.13 10.42 1.18
C LEU A 226 2.92 9.22 1.73
N SER A 227 3.66 9.45 2.81
CA SER A 227 4.40 8.41 3.53
C SER A 227 3.50 7.56 4.44
N GLY A 228 4.02 6.46 4.99
CA GLY A 228 3.32 5.64 5.97
C GLY A 228 2.97 6.40 7.25
N LYS A 229 1.69 6.38 7.65
CA LYS A 229 1.17 7.17 8.78
C LYS A 229 0.78 6.36 10.02
N ASN A 230 0.77 5.02 9.96
CA ASN A 230 0.41 4.21 11.13
C ASN A 230 1.35 4.46 12.31
N LEU A 231 0.78 4.69 13.51
CA LEU A 231 1.54 5.05 14.71
C LEU A 231 2.49 3.95 15.22
N ASN A 232 2.36 2.71 14.74
CA ASN A 232 3.24 1.59 15.07
C ASN A 232 4.42 1.39 14.11
N ILE A 233 4.52 2.20 13.05
CA ILE A 233 5.77 2.32 12.27
C ILE A 233 6.80 2.99 13.19
N PRO A 234 8.07 2.57 13.23
CA PRO A 234 9.10 3.25 14.02
C PRO A 234 9.10 4.76 13.75
N ALA A 235 9.07 5.58 14.81
CA ALA A 235 8.83 7.02 14.70
C ALA A 235 9.88 7.72 13.82
N GLU A 236 11.15 7.32 13.94
CA GLU A 236 12.23 7.87 13.12
C GLU A 236 12.05 7.54 11.63
N ILE A 237 11.51 6.37 11.28
CA ILE A 237 11.18 6.05 9.87
C ILE A 237 10.10 6.99 9.35
N ARG A 238 9.04 7.26 10.13
CA ARG A 238 7.98 8.20 9.72
C ARG A 238 8.55 9.60 9.52
N LEU A 239 9.29 10.11 10.49
CA LEU A 239 9.92 11.44 10.43
C LEU A 239 10.86 11.55 9.23
N LYS A 240 11.76 10.59 9.04
CA LYS A 240 12.72 10.60 7.92
C LYS A 240 12.08 10.34 6.56
N SER A 241 10.93 9.67 6.50
CA SER A 241 10.15 9.57 5.25
C SER A 241 9.77 10.97 4.75
N ASP A 242 9.29 11.82 5.65
CA ASP A 242 8.85 13.17 5.33
C ASP A 242 10.03 14.13 5.16
N GLU A 243 11.08 14.02 5.98
CA GLU A 243 12.25 14.90 5.90
C GLU A 243 13.18 14.62 4.71
N TRP A 244 13.39 13.35 4.33
CA TRP A 244 14.37 12.99 3.31
C TRP A 244 13.77 12.91 1.91
N PHE A 245 12.55 12.38 1.76
CA PHE A 245 12.01 12.03 0.45
C PHE A 245 11.07 13.09 -0.11
N LEU A 246 10.09 13.57 0.67
CA LEU A 246 9.06 14.45 0.15
C LEU A 246 9.61 15.77 -0.43
N PRO A 247 10.57 16.47 0.21
CA PRO A 247 11.14 17.70 -0.34
C PRO A 247 11.87 17.48 -1.68
N ASP A 248 12.62 16.38 -1.81
CA ASP A 248 13.34 16.04 -3.04
C ASP A 248 12.30 15.73 -4.17
N VAL A 249 11.21 15.02 -3.84
CA VAL A 249 10.10 14.74 -4.78
C VAL A 249 9.41 16.02 -5.24
N PHE A 250 8.98 16.88 -4.30
CA PHE A 250 8.30 18.14 -4.63
C PHE A 250 9.20 19.03 -5.49
N SER A 251 10.48 19.16 -5.12
CA SER A 251 11.44 19.92 -5.91
C SER A 251 11.62 19.37 -7.33
N ALA A 252 11.60 18.05 -7.51
CA ALA A 252 11.73 17.43 -8.83
C ALA A 252 10.49 17.66 -9.71
N LEU A 253 9.28 17.65 -9.13
CA LEU A 253 8.04 17.91 -9.84
C LEU A 253 7.89 19.40 -10.19
N ASP A 254 8.24 20.30 -9.27
CA ASP A 254 8.23 21.75 -9.47
C ASP A 254 9.16 22.16 -10.62
N ALA A 255 10.34 21.53 -10.71
CA ALA A 255 11.30 21.79 -11.79
C ALA A 255 10.74 21.51 -13.19
N GLU A 256 9.78 20.59 -13.29
CA GLU A 256 9.10 20.21 -14.54
C GLU A 256 7.72 20.88 -14.69
N GLY A 257 7.36 21.79 -13.78
CA GLY A 257 6.07 22.48 -13.76
C GLY A 257 4.89 21.53 -13.57
N ILE A 258 5.07 20.51 -12.73
CA ILE A 258 4.05 19.51 -12.37
C ILE A 258 3.51 19.88 -10.98
N SER A 259 2.21 20.20 -10.89
CA SER A 259 1.60 20.59 -9.63
C SER A 259 1.54 19.38 -8.68
N ASN A 260 1.86 19.61 -7.41
CA ASN A 260 2.07 18.53 -6.47
C ASN A 260 1.68 18.89 -5.04
N GLY A 261 1.51 17.89 -4.19
CA GLY A 261 1.19 18.08 -2.78
C GLY A 261 1.07 16.77 -2.01
N THR A 262 0.69 16.88 -0.75
CA THR A 262 0.43 15.72 0.13
C THR A 262 -0.92 15.09 -0.23
N TYR A 263 -1.00 13.76 -0.23
CA TYR A 263 -2.26 13.06 -0.55
C TYR A 263 -3.38 13.32 0.46
N PHE A 264 -4.57 13.57 -0.06
CA PHE A 264 -5.78 13.75 0.71
C PHE A 264 -7.03 13.24 0.00
N THR A 265 -8.07 12.99 0.79
CA THR A 265 -9.43 12.76 0.30
C THR A 265 -10.35 13.91 0.71
N VAL A 266 -11.45 14.08 -0.02
CA VAL A 266 -12.40 15.18 0.19
C VAL A 266 -13.76 14.60 0.54
N SER A 267 -14.38 15.17 1.55
CA SER A 267 -15.77 14.95 1.93
C SER A 267 -16.45 16.30 2.20
N HIS A 268 -17.77 16.28 2.39
CA HIS A 268 -18.57 17.49 2.63
C HIS A 268 -19.46 17.28 3.84
N THR A 269 -19.57 18.31 4.69
CA THR A 269 -20.55 18.31 5.78
C THR A 269 -21.98 18.42 5.23
N GLU A 270 -23.00 18.24 6.08
CA GLU A 270 -24.40 18.46 5.68
C GLU A 270 -24.67 19.90 5.21
N ASN A 271 -23.84 20.86 5.62
CA ASN A 271 -23.90 22.26 5.20
C ASN A 271 -23.04 22.59 3.97
N ASN A 272 -22.47 21.57 3.31
CA ASN A 272 -21.55 21.68 2.18
C ASN A 272 -20.21 22.37 2.49
N GLU A 273 -19.77 22.33 3.74
CA GLU A 273 -18.41 22.74 4.09
C GLU A 273 -17.44 21.64 3.67
N VAL A 274 -16.28 22.04 3.15
CA VAL A 274 -15.28 21.14 2.62
C VAL A 274 -14.44 20.58 3.76
N VAL A 275 -14.40 19.26 3.86
CA VAL A 275 -13.61 18.53 4.84
C VAL A 275 -12.56 17.71 4.11
N VAL A 276 -11.31 17.88 4.50
CA VAL A 276 -10.16 17.20 3.91
C VAL A 276 -9.60 16.21 4.93
N HIS A 277 -9.30 15.00 4.49
CA HIS A 277 -8.67 13.97 5.32
C HIS A 277 -7.34 13.57 4.69
N GLU A 278 -6.24 13.73 5.41
CA GLU A 278 -4.98 13.12 5.03
C GLU A 278 -5.13 11.58 5.01
N GLY A 279 -4.35 10.88 4.17
CA GLY A 279 -4.47 9.43 4.05
C GLY A 279 -4.11 8.66 5.33
N GLY A 280 -5.11 8.04 5.95
CA GLY A 280 -5.04 7.40 7.27
C GLY A 280 -4.03 6.27 7.51
N GLY A 281 -3.89 5.87 8.78
CA GLY A 281 -3.00 4.80 9.26
C GLY A 281 -3.47 3.35 9.06
N ASP A 282 -4.53 3.09 8.30
CA ASP A 282 -5.11 1.75 8.10
C ASP A 282 -4.09 0.68 7.69
N ILE A 283 -4.09 -0.48 8.36
CA ILE A 283 -3.17 -1.57 8.05
C ILE A 283 -3.56 -2.39 6.81
N GLY A 284 -4.81 -2.27 6.35
CA GLY A 284 -5.32 -3.01 5.19
C GLY A 284 -4.76 -2.52 3.85
N ILE A 285 -4.07 -1.38 3.83
CA ILE A 285 -3.53 -0.74 2.62
C ILE A 285 -2.03 -1.05 2.48
N GLY A 286 -1.54 -1.13 1.24
CA GLY A 286 -0.16 -1.54 0.94
C GLY A 286 0.90 -0.69 1.65
N ARG A 287 0.80 0.64 1.50
CA ARG A 287 1.71 1.60 2.13
C ARG A 287 1.98 1.33 3.61
N ASN A 288 0.94 1.16 4.43
CA ASN A 288 1.10 0.95 5.87
C ASN A 288 1.44 -0.51 6.20
N ALA A 289 0.84 -1.49 5.52
CA ALA A 289 1.13 -2.92 5.75
C ALA A 289 2.62 -3.25 5.57
N PHE A 290 3.25 -2.70 4.53
CA PHE A 290 4.68 -2.87 4.31
C PHE A 290 5.50 -2.04 5.32
N ALA A 291 5.10 -0.81 5.64
CA ALA A 291 5.85 0.06 6.57
C ALA A 291 5.90 -0.50 8.00
N LEU A 292 4.90 -1.28 8.41
CA LEU A 292 4.87 -1.99 9.69
C LEU A 292 5.93 -3.10 9.79
N LYS A 293 6.47 -3.56 8.66
CA LYS A 293 7.68 -4.37 8.58
C LYS A 293 8.82 -3.41 8.25
N PRO A 294 9.40 -2.72 9.25
CA PRO A 294 10.17 -1.47 9.11
C PRO A 294 10.70 -1.18 7.71
N SER A 295 10.07 -0.21 7.04
CA SER A 295 10.45 0.28 5.71
C SER A 295 9.88 1.68 5.48
N PHE A 296 10.57 2.47 4.65
CA PHE A 296 10.06 3.74 4.13
C PHE A 296 9.04 3.44 3.03
N CYS A 297 7.76 3.75 3.23
CA CYS A 297 6.73 3.44 2.25
C CYS A 297 5.99 4.68 1.77
N PHE A 298 5.80 4.81 0.46
CA PHE A 298 5.17 5.95 -0.17
C PHE A 298 3.99 5.52 -1.03
N LEU A 299 2.84 6.14 -0.81
CA LEU A 299 1.74 6.18 -1.76
C LEU A 299 2.04 7.27 -2.79
N THR A 300 1.93 6.96 -4.08
CA THR A 300 2.05 7.95 -5.17
C THR A 300 0.80 7.91 -6.03
N GLU A 301 0.17 9.06 -6.26
CA GLU A 301 -1.20 9.16 -6.76
C GLU A 301 -1.26 10.25 -7.82
N SER A 302 -1.32 9.90 -9.11
CA SER A 302 -1.56 10.90 -10.17
C SER A 302 -3.05 11.10 -10.46
N LEU A 303 -3.45 12.31 -10.85
CA LEU A 303 -4.85 12.67 -11.12
C LEU A 303 -5.38 11.98 -12.38
N GLY A 304 -6.12 10.87 -12.28
CA GLY A 304 -6.36 10.03 -13.46
C GLY A 304 -7.54 9.07 -13.48
N ILE A 305 -8.20 8.80 -12.36
CA ILE A 305 -9.41 7.98 -12.35
C ILE A 305 -10.55 8.72 -13.07
N SER A 306 -11.39 7.98 -13.79
CA SER A 306 -12.59 8.44 -14.52
C SER A 306 -12.34 9.31 -15.77
N ILE A 307 -11.09 9.60 -16.14
CA ILE A 307 -10.78 10.50 -17.28
C ILE A 307 -10.12 9.81 -18.49
N GLY A 308 -10.10 8.48 -18.50
CA GLY A 308 -9.63 7.73 -19.67
C GLY A 308 -8.18 8.05 -20.02
N ARG A 309 -7.87 8.34 -21.29
CA ARG A 309 -6.52 8.73 -21.75
C ARG A 309 -6.23 10.24 -21.65
N GLU A 310 -7.13 11.05 -21.09
CA GLU A 310 -6.86 12.47 -20.90
C GLU A 310 -5.61 12.65 -20.03
N ASN A 311 -4.71 13.55 -20.45
CA ASN A 311 -3.42 13.81 -19.80
C ASN A 311 -2.55 12.58 -19.50
N PHE A 312 -2.74 11.44 -20.19
CA PHE A 312 -2.07 10.18 -19.84
C PHE A 312 -0.54 10.28 -19.81
N LEU A 313 0.08 10.92 -20.82
CA LEU A 313 1.53 11.16 -20.81
C LEU A 313 1.98 12.01 -19.61
N ARG A 314 1.19 13.02 -19.22
CA ARG A 314 1.50 13.88 -18.07
C ARG A 314 1.43 13.10 -16.77
N ARG A 315 0.35 12.32 -16.56
CA ARG A 315 0.19 11.44 -15.39
C ARG A 315 1.33 10.44 -15.23
N VAL A 316 1.67 9.74 -16.32
CA VAL A 316 2.82 8.81 -16.35
C VAL A 316 4.10 9.56 -16.02
N THR A 317 4.33 10.73 -16.60
CA THR A 317 5.54 11.52 -16.35
C THR A 317 5.64 11.99 -14.90
N SER A 318 4.55 12.47 -14.30
CA SER A 318 4.51 12.88 -12.89
C SER A 318 4.94 11.72 -11.98
N GLN A 319 4.43 10.52 -12.25
CA GLN A 319 4.82 9.33 -11.51
C GLN A 319 6.29 8.96 -11.77
N VAL A 320 6.76 8.96 -13.03
CA VAL A 320 8.17 8.66 -13.36
C VAL A 320 9.14 9.59 -12.64
N ILE A 321 8.85 10.90 -12.59
CA ILE A 321 9.65 11.88 -11.86
C ILE A 321 9.68 11.54 -10.37
N THR A 322 8.52 11.21 -9.79
CA THR A 322 8.38 10.82 -8.38
C THR A 322 9.18 9.56 -8.06
N HIS A 323 9.00 8.48 -8.83
CA HIS A 323 9.72 7.23 -8.68
C HIS A 323 11.24 7.44 -8.79
N THR A 324 11.68 8.19 -9.80
CA THR A 324 13.08 8.51 -10.02
C THR A 324 13.66 9.33 -8.87
N SER A 325 12.91 10.30 -8.34
CA SER A 325 13.32 11.10 -7.19
C SER A 325 13.50 10.22 -5.96
N ILE A 326 12.55 9.31 -5.68
CA ILE A 326 12.67 8.36 -4.57
C ILE A 326 13.92 7.48 -4.74
N LEU A 327 14.18 6.93 -5.93
CA LEU A 327 15.40 6.15 -6.21
C LEU A 327 16.68 6.96 -5.93
N ARG A 328 16.71 8.22 -6.36
CA ARG A 328 17.85 9.13 -6.13
C ARG A 328 18.03 9.48 -4.67
N THR A 329 16.96 9.72 -3.93
CA THR A 329 17.00 9.95 -2.48
C THR A 329 17.45 8.68 -1.75
N THR A 330 17.00 7.49 -2.15
CA THR A 330 17.50 6.22 -1.60
C THR A 330 19.00 6.06 -1.83
N LYS A 331 19.49 6.38 -3.04
CA LYS A 331 20.93 6.41 -3.32
C LYS A 331 21.68 7.41 -2.43
N LYS A 332 21.13 8.62 -2.26
CA LYS A 332 21.71 9.71 -1.45
C LYS A 332 21.88 9.32 0.03
N TYR A 333 20.93 8.56 0.59
CA TYR A 333 20.92 8.13 1.98
C TYR A 333 21.12 6.61 2.16
N ALA A 334 21.83 5.95 1.23
CA ALA A 334 21.84 4.50 1.17
C ALA A 334 22.36 3.84 2.46
N ALA A 335 23.44 4.37 3.04
CA ALA A 335 24.02 3.83 4.27
C ALA A 335 23.16 4.15 5.50
N GLU A 336 22.61 5.36 5.55
CA GLU A 336 21.74 5.85 6.63
C GLU A 336 20.44 5.05 6.68
N ILE A 337 19.82 4.78 5.52
CA ILE A 337 18.62 3.93 5.42
C ILE A 337 18.91 2.53 5.95
N LYS A 338 20.01 1.89 5.52
CA LYS A 338 20.36 0.54 6.01
C LYS A 338 20.57 0.51 7.51
N THR A 339 21.27 1.51 8.06
CA THR A 339 21.55 1.62 9.49
C THR A 339 20.26 1.81 10.27
N LEU A 340 19.44 2.79 9.87
CA LEU A 340 18.19 3.14 10.55
C LEU A 340 17.20 1.96 10.55
N ILE A 341 17.06 1.25 9.42
CA ILE A 341 16.18 0.08 9.33
C ILE A 341 16.70 -1.08 10.19
N ALA A 342 18.02 -1.32 10.22
CA ALA A 342 18.61 -2.36 11.05
C ALA A 342 18.42 -2.08 12.54
N GLU A 343 18.64 -0.84 12.97
CA GLU A 343 18.42 -0.39 14.36
C GLU A 343 16.94 -0.53 14.74
N ALA A 344 16.02 -0.06 13.89
CA ALA A 344 14.58 -0.20 14.13
C ALA A 344 14.13 -1.67 14.22
N LYS A 345 14.69 -2.57 13.39
CA LYS A 345 14.42 -4.01 13.46
C LYS A 345 14.89 -4.59 14.80
N LEU A 346 16.10 -4.23 15.25
CA LEU A 346 16.63 -4.70 16.54
C LEU A 346 15.80 -4.18 17.72
N GLU A 347 15.45 -2.90 17.71
CA GLU A 347 14.62 -2.29 18.75
C GLU A 347 13.25 -2.96 18.86
N LEU A 348 12.59 -3.24 17.73
CA LEU A 348 11.30 -3.93 17.73
C LEU A 348 11.37 -5.35 18.29
N VAL A 349 12.44 -6.09 17.99
CA VAL A 349 12.65 -7.45 18.50
C VAL A 349 12.92 -7.41 20.00
N ASP A 350 13.80 -6.50 20.43
CA ASP A 350 14.17 -6.32 21.84
C ASP A 350 12.95 -5.92 22.67
N GLN A 351 12.20 -4.90 22.25
CA GLN A 351 11.02 -4.41 22.97
C GLN A 351 9.82 -5.37 23.00
N ALA A 352 9.87 -6.47 22.25
CA ALA A 352 8.85 -7.51 22.23
C ALA A 352 9.28 -8.80 22.95
N ALA A 353 10.51 -8.84 23.49
CA ALA A 353 11.06 -9.99 24.20
C ALA A 353 10.97 -9.87 25.74
N HIS A 354 10.50 -8.74 26.27
CA HIS A 354 10.60 -8.36 27.69
C HIS A 354 9.27 -8.35 28.46
N GLY A 355 8.25 -9.10 27.99
CA GLY A 355 7.02 -9.39 28.74
C GLY A 355 6.25 -8.14 29.17
N GLU A 356 6.11 -7.95 30.49
CA GLU A 356 5.35 -6.83 31.05
C GLU A 356 5.96 -5.44 30.79
N GLU A 357 7.25 -5.40 30.45
CA GLU A 357 8.01 -4.19 30.09
C GLU A 357 7.93 -3.88 28.60
N ASN A 358 7.23 -4.71 27.81
CA ASN A 358 7.05 -4.50 26.39
C ASN A 358 6.37 -3.16 26.09
N ARG A 359 6.68 -2.61 24.91
CA ARG A 359 6.03 -1.42 24.39
C ARG A 359 4.53 -1.62 24.17
N SER A 360 3.79 -0.52 24.13
CA SER A 360 2.41 -0.51 23.65
C SER A 360 2.34 -0.59 22.12
N ILE A 361 1.26 -1.19 21.64
CA ILE A 361 0.77 -1.15 20.27
C ILE A 361 -0.45 -0.25 20.24
N VAL A 362 -0.46 0.69 19.30
CA VAL A 362 -1.61 1.55 19.03
C VAL A 362 -2.60 0.79 18.14
N LEU A 363 -3.73 0.37 18.69
CA LEU A 363 -4.76 -0.37 17.94
C LEU A 363 -5.67 0.56 17.14
N GLN A 364 -5.93 1.76 17.68
CA GLN A 364 -6.74 2.80 17.07
C GLN A 364 -6.09 4.16 17.31
N SER A 365 -6.22 5.04 16.33
CA SER A 365 -5.75 6.42 16.36
C SER A 365 -6.75 7.33 15.68
N GLU A 366 -6.69 8.62 16.00
CA GLU A 366 -7.50 9.65 15.37
C GLU A 366 -6.62 10.79 14.87
N ALA A 367 -6.87 11.20 13.63
CA ALA A 367 -6.30 12.40 13.02
C ALA A 367 -6.67 13.65 13.84
N GLN A 368 -5.77 14.63 13.86
CA GLN A 368 -6.02 15.91 14.55
C GLN A 368 -6.76 16.88 13.63
N GLU A 369 -7.78 17.55 14.17
CA GLU A 369 -8.49 18.60 13.45
C GLU A 369 -7.66 19.89 13.42
N MET A 370 -7.45 20.41 12.21
CA MET A 370 -6.68 21.62 11.94
C MET A 370 -7.59 22.66 11.27
N GLU A 371 -7.70 23.83 11.89
CA GLU A 371 -8.46 24.96 11.36
C GLU A 371 -7.58 25.96 10.60
N GLY A 372 -8.18 26.70 9.66
CA GLY A 372 -7.52 27.80 8.97
C GLY A 372 -6.62 27.39 7.80
N LEU A 373 -6.72 26.13 7.36
CA LEU A 373 -6.01 25.63 6.18
C LEU A 373 -6.84 25.82 4.91
N THR A 374 -6.14 25.84 3.78
CA THR A 374 -6.70 25.90 2.44
C THR A 374 -6.22 24.72 1.60
N VAL A 375 -6.99 24.35 0.58
CA VAL A 375 -6.54 23.44 -0.49
C VAL A 375 -6.70 24.11 -1.84
N GLU A 376 -5.76 23.83 -2.74
CA GLU A 376 -5.83 24.29 -4.13
C GLU A 376 -6.81 23.43 -4.95
N ALA A 377 -7.66 24.11 -5.72
CA ALA A 377 -8.61 23.49 -6.63
C ALA A 377 -8.69 24.28 -7.93
N VAL A 378 -9.21 23.66 -9.00
CA VAL A 378 -9.45 24.35 -10.27
C VAL A 378 -10.93 24.66 -10.42
N ASP A 379 -11.30 25.94 -10.45
CA ASP A 379 -12.66 26.37 -10.79
C ASP A 379 -12.98 25.95 -12.22
N ILE A 380 -14.06 25.18 -12.40
CA ILE A 380 -14.40 24.63 -13.72
C ILE A 380 -14.79 25.73 -14.71
N ALA A 381 -15.46 26.79 -14.26
CA ALA A 381 -15.99 27.83 -15.13
C ALA A 381 -14.90 28.78 -15.63
N THR A 382 -13.94 29.15 -14.77
CA THR A 382 -12.87 30.09 -15.13
C THR A 382 -11.58 29.39 -15.56
N GLY A 383 -11.34 28.17 -15.07
CA GLY A 383 -10.06 27.47 -15.23
C GLY A 383 -8.96 28.00 -14.29
N ASP A 384 -9.31 28.84 -13.31
CA ASP A 384 -8.35 29.38 -12.35
C ASP A 384 -8.10 28.43 -11.19
N VAL A 385 -6.86 28.48 -10.67
CA VAL A 385 -6.52 27.85 -9.40
C VAL A 385 -7.04 28.75 -8.30
N ILE A 386 -7.84 28.19 -7.41
CA ILE A 386 -8.47 28.86 -6.27
C ILE A 386 -8.09 28.13 -4.98
N GLU A 387 -8.02 28.89 -3.90
CA GLU A 387 -7.87 28.34 -2.56
C GLU A 387 -9.24 28.18 -1.90
N ILE A 388 -9.52 26.97 -1.43
CA ILE A 388 -10.76 26.64 -0.73
C ILE A 388 -10.44 26.46 0.75
N PRO A 389 -11.08 27.21 1.67
CA PRO A 389 -10.95 26.96 3.11
C PRO A 389 -11.51 25.59 3.47
N VAL A 390 -10.80 24.87 4.35
CA VAL A 390 -11.19 23.52 4.75
C VAL A 390 -11.05 23.31 6.25
N THR A 391 -11.85 22.39 6.79
CA THR A 391 -11.47 21.66 8.00
C THR A 391 -10.58 20.50 7.58
N TYR A 392 -9.36 20.44 8.08
CA TYR A 392 -8.39 19.43 7.69
C TYR A 392 -8.16 18.46 8.85
N TYR A 393 -8.30 17.15 8.59
CA TYR A 393 -7.93 16.10 9.54
C TYR A 393 -6.54 15.58 9.17
N ASP A 394 -5.57 15.92 10.02
CA ASP A 394 -4.14 15.65 9.85
C ASP A 394 -3.76 14.32 10.51
N GLU A 395 -3.36 13.35 9.69
CA GLU A 395 -2.95 12.02 10.16
C GLU A 395 -1.49 12.03 10.61
N THR A 396 -0.68 12.98 10.13
CA THR A 396 0.71 13.17 10.55
C THR A 396 0.78 13.51 12.04
N GLU A 397 -0.19 14.29 12.52
CA GLU A 397 -0.35 14.65 13.92
C GLU A 397 -1.27 13.69 14.71
N ALA A 398 -1.64 12.54 14.14
CA ALA A 398 -2.58 11.60 14.77
C ALA A 398 -2.13 11.17 16.18
N VAL A 399 -3.12 10.99 17.05
CA VAL A 399 -2.90 10.56 18.44
C VAL A 399 -3.51 9.17 18.67
N PRO A 400 -2.89 8.33 19.52
CA PRO A 400 -3.47 7.05 19.88
C PRO A 400 -4.75 7.25 20.69
N THR A 401 -5.79 6.50 20.36
CA THR A 401 -7.07 6.48 21.11
C THR A 401 -7.32 5.15 21.81
N LEU A 402 -6.69 4.08 21.33
CA LEU A 402 -6.65 2.78 22.00
C LEU A 402 -5.25 2.18 21.88
N GLU A 403 -4.64 1.89 23.02
CA GLU A 403 -3.35 1.23 23.10
C GLU A 403 -3.43 -0.05 23.91
N ARG A 404 -2.52 -0.97 23.62
CA ARG A 404 -2.41 -2.21 24.35
C ARG A 404 -0.96 -2.67 24.46
N LYS A 405 -0.58 -3.20 25.61
CA LYS A 405 0.73 -3.83 25.77
C LYS A 405 0.89 -4.97 24.76
N LEU A 406 2.03 -5.01 24.07
CA LEU A 406 2.38 -6.09 23.17
C LEU A 406 2.70 -7.36 23.99
N PRO A 407 2.06 -8.51 23.75
CA PRO A 407 2.44 -9.75 24.40
C PRO A 407 3.78 -10.28 23.82
N ASN A 408 4.47 -11.17 24.52
CA ASN A 408 5.67 -11.83 23.99
C ASN A 408 5.34 -12.78 22.84
N ALA A 409 4.18 -13.42 22.90
CA ALA A 409 3.66 -14.25 21.82
C ALA A 409 2.13 -14.27 21.81
N TYR A 410 1.58 -14.60 20.65
CA TYR A 410 0.21 -15.09 20.52
C TYR A 410 0.21 -16.61 20.39
N LEU A 411 -0.74 -17.26 21.06
CA LEU A 411 -0.98 -18.69 20.98
C LEU A 411 -2.29 -18.94 20.23
N LEU A 412 -2.27 -19.91 19.31
CA LEU A 412 -3.46 -20.39 18.62
C LEU A 412 -3.56 -21.92 18.61
N PRO A 413 -4.76 -22.49 18.83
CA PRO A 413 -4.97 -23.92 18.67
C PRO A 413 -4.63 -24.44 17.26
N PRO A 414 -4.29 -25.74 17.10
CA PRO A 414 -3.93 -26.32 15.81
C PRO A 414 -4.98 -26.15 14.70
N ALA A 415 -6.26 -25.98 15.08
CA ALA A 415 -7.39 -25.80 14.16
C ALA A 415 -7.29 -24.55 13.27
N TYR A 416 -6.52 -23.54 13.67
CA TYR A 416 -6.41 -22.25 12.96
C TYR A 416 -5.31 -22.23 11.89
N GLN A 417 -5.01 -23.38 11.26
CA GLN A 417 -3.99 -23.47 10.21
C GLN A 417 -4.20 -22.45 9.08
N TRP A 418 -5.45 -22.20 8.67
CA TRP A 418 -5.76 -21.23 7.61
C TRP A 418 -5.25 -19.82 7.93
N LEU A 419 -5.30 -19.40 9.20
CA LEU A 419 -4.81 -18.10 9.65
C LEU A 419 -3.28 -18.06 9.60
N ILE A 420 -2.65 -19.15 10.07
CA ILE A 420 -1.20 -19.29 10.09
C ILE A 420 -0.64 -19.24 8.67
N GLU A 421 -1.31 -19.85 7.69
CA GLU A 421 -0.94 -19.75 6.28
C GLU A 421 -0.94 -18.28 5.80
N ARG A 422 -1.91 -17.46 6.22
CA ARG A 422 -1.92 -16.00 5.92
C ARG A 422 -0.77 -15.26 6.59
N LEU A 423 -0.50 -15.53 7.87
CA LEU A 423 0.59 -14.89 8.59
C LEU A 423 1.96 -15.27 7.99
N VAL A 424 2.16 -16.54 7.63
CA VAL A 424 3.40 -16.97 6.96
C VAL A 424 3.57 -16.29 5.61
N MET A 425 2.50 -16.08 4.84
CA MET A 425 2.55 -15.29 3.60
C MET A 425 2.98 -13.83 3.83
N GLN A 426 2.73 -13.27 5.03
CA GLN A 426 3.18 -11.94 5.44
C GLN A 426 4.65 -11.89 5.88
N GLY A 427 5.33 -13.04 5.95
CA GLY A 427 6.70 -13.17 6.43
C GLY A 427 6.80 -13.43 7.92
N VAL A 428 5.69 -13.82 8.57
CA VAL A 428 5.68 -14.17 10.00
C VAL A 428 6.28 -15.56 10.18
N VAL A 429 7.25 -15.65 11.09
CA VAL A 429 7.79 -16.91 11.58
C VAL A 429 6.88 -17.43 12.69
N VAL A 430 6.49 -18.71 12.60
CA VAL A 430 5.56 -19.36 13.52
C VAL A 430 6.14 -20.68 14.01
N ASP A 431 6.26 -20.82 15.32
CA ASP A 431 6.68 -22.04 15.99
C ASP A 431 5.47 -22.87 16.44
N ARG A 432 5.74 -24.06 16.99
CA ARG A 432 4.71 -24.96 17.51
C ARG A 432 5.14 -25.61 18.81
N LEU A 433 4.21 -25.74 19.75
CA LEU A 433 4.43 -26.52 20.97
C LEU A 433 4.77 -27.97 20.63
N VAL A 434 5.86 -28.47 21.20
CA VAL A 434 6.34 -29.85 20.98
C VAL A 434 5.60 -30.89 21.81
N GLU A 435 4.98 -30.45 22.91
CA GLU A 435 4.13 -31.21 23.82
C GLU A 435 2.90 -30.40 24.26
N GLU A 436 2.04 -31.00 25.08
CA GLU A 436 0.89 -30.30 25.64
C GLU A 436 1.32 -29.47 26.84
N GLU A 437 0.84 -28.23 26.91
CA GLU A 437 1.17 -27.29 27.98
C GLU A 437 -0.10 -26.72 28.62
N VAL A 438 -0.01 -26.37 29.90
CA VAL A 438 -1.03 -25.57 30.60
C VAL A 438 -0.39 -24.24 30.92
N LEU A 439 -0.87 -23.18 30.28
CA LEU A 439 -0.26 -21.86 30.33
C LEU A 439 -1.25 -20.85 30.90
N THR A 440 -0.76 -19.94 31.73
CA THR A 440 -1.48 -18.73 32.11
C THR A 440 -1.40 -17.74 30.95
N VAL A 441 -2.55 -17.37 30.40
CA VAL A 441 -2.68 -16.49 29.22
C VAL A 441 -3.75 -15.43 29.44
N GLU A 442 -3.61 -14.32 28.72
CA GLU A 442 -4.63 -13.30 28.58
C GLU A 442 -5.59 -13.70 27.44
N CYS A 443 -6.88 -13.77 27.75
CA CYS A 443 -7.96 -14.09 26.80
C CYS A 443 -8.83 -12.86 26.55
N TYR A 444 -9.50 -12.78 25.40
CA TYR A 444 -10.44 -11.71 25.09
C TYR A 444 -11.88 -12.18 25.25
N ASP A 445 -12.58 -11.65 26.25
CA ASP A 445 -14.03 -11.79 26.33
C ASP A 445 -14.70 -10.65 25.56
N VAL A 446 -15.61 -10.97 24.65
CA VAL A 446 -16.27 -9.97 23.80
C VAL A 446 -17.43 -9.32 24.56
N HIS A 447 -17.36 -8.01 24.77
CA HIS A 447 -18.42 -7.26 25.46
C HIS A 447 -19.47 -6.74 24.50
N LYS A 448 -19.01 -6.23 23.34
CA LYS A 448 -19.88 -5.57 22.39
C LYS A 448 -19.33 -5.71 20.98
N ILE A 449 -20.27 -5.90 20.05
CA ILE A 449 -20.02 -5.93 18.62
C ILE A 449 -20.96 -4.93 17.97
N SER A 450 -20.42 -4.09 17.09
CA SER A 450 -21.21 -3.20 16.24
C SER A 450 -20.57 -3.11 14.85
N GLY A 451 -21.18 -2.35 13.93
CA GLY A 451 -20.68 -2.21 12.55
C GLY A 451 -21.40 -3.11 11.55
N LYS A 452 -20.77 -3.36 10.40
CA LYS A 452 -21.33 -4.14 9.29
C LYS A 452 -20.58 -5.46 9.17
N CYS A 453 -21.20 -6.47 8.55
CA CYS A 453 -20.64 -7.82 8.44
C CYS A 453 -19.18 -7.89 7.93
N GLU A 454 -18.77 -6.96 7.05
CA GLU A 454 -17.42 -6.89 6.47
C GLU A 454 -16.42 -6.05 7.29
N GLN A 455 -16.90 -5.29 8.29
CA GLN A 455 -16.12 -4.45 9.18
C GLN A 455 -16.89 -4.24 10.50
N LEU A 456 -16.47 -4.98 11.51
CA LEU A 456 -16.98 -4.94 12.86
C LEU A 456 -16.14 -4.03 13.74
N ASN A 457 -16.80 -3.36 14.68
CA ASN A 457 -16.16 -2.73 15.82
C ASN A 457 -16.38 -3.65 17.01
N ILE A 458 -15.30 -4.21 17.53
CA ILE A 458 -15.29 -5.12 18.68
C ILE A 458 -14.83 -4.31 19.91
N GLU A 459 -15.41 -4.59 21.06
CA GLU A 459 -14.92 -4.13 22.36
C GLU A 459 -14.73 -5.38 23.24
N THR A 460 -13.54 -5.56 23.81
CA THR A 460 -13.21 -6.75 24.62
C THR A 460 -12.72 -6.38 26.03
N GLU A 461 -12.90 -7.30 26.97
CA GLU A 461 -12.21 -7.31 28.26
C GLU A 461 -11.14 -8.38 28.25
N ILE A 462 -9.96 -8.05 28.78
CA ILE A 462 -8.86 -9.01 28.91
C ILE A 462 -8.97 -9.70 30.26
N VAL A 463 -9.01 -11.03 30.24
CA VAL A 463 -9.11 -11.87 31.44
C VAL A 463 -8.01 -12.91 31.43
N GLU A 464 -7.28 -13.03 32.54
CA GLU A 464 -6.26 -14.05 32.72
C GLU A 464 -6.90 -15.41 33.03
N ARG A 465 -6.48 -16.46 32.31
CA ARG A 465 -6.96 -17.84 32.48
C ARG A 465 -5.82 -18.84 32.33
N GLU A 466 -5.91 -19.96 33.06
CA GLU A 466 -5.11 -21.15 32.76
C GLU A 466 -5.78 -21.92 31.61
N VAL A 467 -5.10 -22.01 30.47
CA VAL A 467 -5.60 -22.68 29.28
C VAL A 467 -4.68 -23.84 28.92
N ARG A 468 -5.27 -24.99 28.58
CA ARG A 468 -4.55 -26.17 28.10
C ARG A 468 -4.41 -26.10 26.59
N PHE A 469 -3.17 -26.05 26.11
CA PHE A 469 -2.83 -26.06 24.69
C PHE A 469 -2.27 -27.44 24.30
N PRO A 470 -2.89 -28.14 23.33
CA PRO A 470 -2.38 -29.42 22.88
C PRO A 470 -1.06 -29.25 22.12
N LYS A 471 -0.30 -30.34 22.02
CA LYS A 471 0.85 -30.46 21.11
C LYS A 471 0.48 -29.97 19.71
N GLY A 472 1.36 -29.16 19.12
CA GLY A 472 1.20 -28.61 17.78
C GLY A 472 0.43 -27.29 17.71
N SER A 473 -0.01 -26.76 18.86
CA SER A 473 -0.53 -25.39 18.95
C SER A 473 0.53 -24.39 18.48
N TYR A 474 0.10 -23.35 17.81
CA TYR A 474 0.97 -22.35 17.20
C TYR A 474 1.46 -21.35 18.24
N VAL A 475 2.74 -21.02 18.18
CA VAL A 475 3.40 -20.00 18.99
C VAL A 475 3.91 -18.93 18.02
N ILE A 476 3.34 -17.74 18.09
CA ILE A 476 3.67 -16.63 17.20
C ILE A 476 4.35 -15.56 18.04
N SER A 477 5.69 -15.58 18.09
CA SER A 477 6.43 -14.58 18.85
C SER A 477 6.25 -13.19 18.24
N CYS A 478 6.09 -12.18 19.09
CA CYS A 478 6.09 -10.77 18.68
C CYS A 478 7.52 -10.22 18.50
N ALA A 479 8.54 -10.94 19.00
CA ALA A 479 9.97 -10.61 18.89
C ALA A 479 10.53 -10.94 17.49
N GLN A 480 9.91 -10.37 16.46
CA GLN A 480 10.32 -10.48 15.07
C GLN A 480 9.95 -9.21 14.30
N ARG A 481 10.51 -9.03 13.09
CA ARG A 481 10.28 -7.84 12.25
C ARG A 481 8.80 -7.49 12.08
N ALA A 482 7.94 -8.50 11.95
CA ALA A 482 6.51 -8.34 11.73
C ALA A 482 5.70 -8.15 13.03
N GLY A 483 6.32 -7.99 14.19
CA GLY A 483 5.66 -7.92 15.51
C GLY A 483 4.48 -6.94 15.58
N SER A 484 4.65 -5.71 15.06
CA SER A 484 3.55 -4.73 14.99
C SER A 484 2.39 -5.22 14.11
N LEU A 485 2.69 -5.77 12.94
CA LEU A 485 1.68 -6.28 12.01
C LEU A 485 0.92 -7.47 12.59
N ILE A 486 1.62 -8.37 13.29
CA ILE A 486 1.02 -9.53 13.98
C ILE A 486 0.00 -9.06 15.01
N ALA A 487 0.39 -8.12 15.88
CA ALA A 487 -0.52 -7.58 16.88
C ALA A 487 -1.75 -6.93 16.23
N LEU A 488 -1.56 -6.06 15.25
CA LEU A 488 -2.67 -5.40 14.56
C LEU A 488 -3.57 -6.38 13.78
N ALA A 489 -3.02 -7.50 13.31
CA ALA A 489 -3.81 -8.55 12.65
C ALA A 489 -4.63 -9.41 13.65
N LEU A 490 -4.16 -9.59 14.88
CA LEU A 490 -4.74 -10.53 15.84
C LEU A 490 -5.56 -9.86 16.97
N GLU A 491 -5.28 -8.60 17.28
CA GLU A 491 -5.99 -7.85 18.32
C GLU A 491 -7.43 -7.52 17.85
N PRO A 492 -8.49 -7.90 18.61
CA PRO A 492 -9.87 -7.79 18.14
C PRO A 492 -10.31 -6.37 17.76
N GLU A 493 -9.82 -5.36 18.48
CA GLU A 493 -10.19 -3.95 18.29
C GLU A 493 -9.36 -3.22 17.23
N SER A 494 -8.32 -3.84 16.69
CA SER A 494 -7.54 -3.23 15.61
C SER A 494 -8.33 -3.20 14.30
N SER A 495 -8.23 -2.08 13.58
CA SER A 495 -8.83 -1.97 12.26
C SER A 495 -8.19 -3.00 11.32
N TYR A 496 -9.00 -3.73 10.55
CA TYR A 496 -8.57 -4.81 9.67
C TYR A 496 -7.93 -6.04 10.34
N SER A 497 -8.05 -6.22 11.65
CA SER A 497 -7.76 -7.52 12.28
C SER A 497 -8.65 -8.64 11.73
N PHE A 498 -8.23 -9.90 11.86
CA PHE A 498 -9.05 -11.03 11.43
C PHE A 498 -10.39 -11.09 12.17
N VAL A 499 -10.46 -10.58 13.41
CA VAL A 499 -11.72 -10.51 14.17
C VAL A 499 -12.58 -9.35 13.65
N SER A 500 -12.04 -8.14 13.47
CA SER A 500 -12.81 -7.00 12.97
C SER A 500 -13.25 -7.17 11.51
N LYS A 501 -12.56 -8.00 10.73
CA LYS A 501 -12.98 -8.43 9.38
C LYS A 501 -13.90 -9.66 9.38
N ASN A 502 -14.35 -10.12 10.55
CA ASN A 502 -15.32 -11.20 10.72
C ASN A 502 -14.84 -12.56 10.17
N TYR A 503 -13.53 -12.83 10.20
CA TYR A 503 -12.98 -14.16 9.93
C TYR A 503 -13.11 -15.10 11.14
N PHE A 504 -13.20 -14.52 12.33
CA PHE A 504 -13.68 -15.20 13.52
C PHE A 504 -15.12 -14.80 13.74
N HIS A 505 -16.04 -15.76 13.63
CA HIS A 505 -17.41 -15.55 14.06
C HIS A 505 -17.45 -15.59 15.59
N VAL A 506 -17.64 -14.42 16.18
CA VAL A 506 -17.74 -14.22 17.62
C VAL A 506 -19.02 -13.45 17.94
N GLU A 507 -19.65 -13.78 19.06
CA GLU A 507 -20.80 -13.06 19.62
C GLU A 507 -20.46 -12.39 20.95
N ALA A 508 -21.29 -11.45 21.40
CA ALA A 508 -21.11 -10.83 22.72
C ALA A 508 -21.31 -11.88 23.82
N GLY A 509 -20.36 -11.94 24.75
CA GLY A 509 -20.26 -12.96 25.80
C GLY A 509 -19.41 -14.18 25.43
N GLU A 510 -18.91 -14.26 24.20
CA GLU A 510 -17.97 -15.30 23.78
C GLU A 510 -16.50 -14.88 23.93
N GLU A 511 -15.61 -15.86 23.96
CA GLU A 511 -14.17 -15.67 23.95
C GLU A 511 -13.64 -15.68 22.51
N VAL A 512 -12.73 -14.76 22.18
CA VAL A 512 -11.97 -14.84 20.91
C VAL A 512 -10.87 -15.90 21.07
N PRO A 513 -10.76 -16.89 20.16
CA PRO A 513 -9.81 -17.99 20.27
C PRO A 513 -8.39 -17.59 19.83
N ILE A 514 -7.92 -16.45 20.33
CA ILE A 514 -6.59 -15.87 20.17
C ILE A 514 -6.11 -15.56 21.58
N TYR A 515 -4.96 -16.10 21.97
CA TYR A 515 -4.49 -16.02 23.34
C TYR A 515 -3.17 -15.23 23.42
N ARG A 516 -3.08 -14.29 24.34
CA ARG A 516 -1.90 -13.46 24.56
C ARG A 516 -1.04 -14.09 25.66
N TYR A 517 0.25 -14.31 25.38
CA TYR A 517 1.20 -14.86 26.33
C TYR A 517 2.27 -13.82 26.68
N LEU A 518 2.36 -13.46 27.96
CA LEU A 518 3.28 -12.45 28.48
C LEU A 518 4.53 -13.07 29.16
N GLY A 519 4.55 -14.39 29.35
CA GLY A 519 5.71 -15.11 29.88
C GLY A 519 6.87 -15.21 28.89
N GLU A 520 7.99 -15.76 29.33
CA GLU A 520 9.19 -15.90 28.49
C GLU A 520 9.02 -16.98 27.42
N THR A 521 9.14 -16.63 26.14
CA THR A 521 8.83 -17.53 25.00
C THR A 521 9.86 -18.64 24.77
N HIS A 522 11.09 -18.52 25.28
CA HIS A 522 12.10 -19.58 25.18
C HIS A 522 11.72 -20.85 25.96
N THR A 523 10.64 -20.78 26.74
CA THR A 523 10.07 -21.89 27.49
C THR A 523 8.99 -22.68 26.72
N LEU A 524 8.62 -22.22 25.52
CA LEU A 524 7.52 -22.77 24.69
C LEU A 524 8.00 -23.55 23.46
#